data_AF-A0A3R9QRU8-F1
#
_entry.id   AF-A0A3R9QRU8-F1
#
_cell.length_a   1.000
_cell.length_b   1.000
_cell.length_c   1.000
_cell.angle_alpha   90.00
_cell.angle_beta   90.00
_cell.angle_gamma   90.00
#
_symmetry.space_group_name_H-M   'P 1'
#
loop_
_entity.id
_entity.type
_entity.pdbx_description
1 polymer ?
#
loop_
_entity_poly.entity_id
_entity_poly.type
_entity_poly.pdbx_seq_one_letter_code
_entity_poly.pdbx_strand_id
1 'polypeptide(L)'
;MSSVKLGLNIPLFVASLISIAAGTFTGMVGVWGYIAYKQAVPEWIKVGHAHAAWWSVPILLAAILLPGLPLASWFRKFVLVTAFICPGAWLFLGQYVTYGLHVESAMYIMPVFEISLFIALLGVALTASGFKIPFITSEEAKPGKYDMISPVEVDRRVFLVPTLLILVGVIAGFLIAAIFKAQHLPIKPAALVQLHDHTVIISLSSIIALLAMRVLNVAENVFKVAIRIMEVALPLVFLGLLAFNLAGIHVAVWLIPAGVYYILPVLAFLTAIGLLPKSPAGELPYIQAIRVSLAFVFAMLLILTAQGAYISLVWDTNPDITVTFKQPQGSPYPGPYPATFLGTAPVPGQPRGLENAHLSPNSWSHVAALWLITLALVGPAILERIKRPGLLYMLLVTIPMAPMFNMVGRYLAWWTGLPPGAPGGIGAMYYAGHPLKGFNIVTLFIIGIILIYLMRKARTR
;
A
#
# COMPACT_ATOMS: atom_id res chain seq x y z
N MET A 1 26.24 12.61 0.80
CA MET A 1 25.60 12.08 -0.43
C MET A 1 24.15 12.55 -0.46
N SER A 2 23.74 13.26 -1.51
CA SER A 2 22.40 13.86 -1.67
C SER A 2 21.34 12.89 -2.25
N SER A 3 21.77 11.74 -2.77
CA SER A 3 20.91 10.72 -3.37
C SER A 3 20.98 9.36 -2.66
N VAL A 4 20.03 8.48 -2.98
CA VAL A 4 20.01 7.04 -2.66
C VAL A 4 19.96 6.27 -3.97
N LYS A 5 20.82 5.26 -4.10
CA LYS A 5 20.79 4.34 -5.23
C LYS A 5 19.67 3.31 -5.03
N LEU A 6 18.86 3.11 -6.06
CA LEU A 6 17.76 2.14 -6.02
C LEU A 6 18.26 0.74 -6.41
N GLY A 7 17.52 -0.27 -5.98
CA GLY A 7 17.80 -1.66 -6.30
C GLY A 7 16.62 -2.57 -5.99
N LEU A 8 16.91 -3.84 -5.71
CA LEU A 8 15.97 -4.77 -5.11
C LEU A 8 16.71 -5.75 -4.20
N ASN A 9 16.35 -5.79 -2.93
CA ASN A 9 16.68 -6.89 -2.03
C ASN A 9 15.67 -8.03 -2.27
N ILE A 10 16.12 -9.13 -2.89
CA ILE A 10 15.21 -10.22 -3.31
C ILE A 10 14.51 -10.90 -2.11
N PRO A 11 15.19 -11.19 -0.98
CA PRO A 11 14.52 -11.77 0.18
C PRO A 11 13.41 -10.88 0.75
N LEU A 12 13.62 -9.56 0.83
CA LEU A 12 12.60 -8.62 1.31
C LEU A 12 11.47 -8.42 0.30
N PHE A 13 11.77 -8.50 -1.01
CA PHE A 13 10.75 -8.59 -2.06
C PHE A 13 9.85 -9.82 -1.84
N VAL A 14 10.43 -11.00 -1.58
CA VAL A 14 9.65 -12.21 -1.25
C VAL A 14 8.82 -12.02 0.02
N ALA A 15 9.37 -11.39 1.07
CA ALA A 15 8.62 -11.08 2.28
C ALA A 15 7.41 -10.17 2.00
N SER A 16 7.55 -9.17 1.10
CA SER A 16 6.42 -8.31 0.68
C SER A 16 5.31 -9.12 0.01
N LEU A 17 5.67 -10.13 -0.80
CA LEU A 17 4.73 -11.02 -1.48
C LEU A 17 4.03 -11.96 -0.51
N ILE A 18 4.73 -12.45 0.51
CA ILE A 18 4.12 -13.22 1.60
C ILE A 18 3.12 -12.34 2.38
N SER A 19 3.48 -11.09 2.66
CA SER A 19 2.60 -10.16 3.37
C SER A 19 1.30 -9.91 2.61
N ILE A 20 1.37 -9.62 1.31
CA ILE A 20 0.16 -9.42 0.51
C ILE A 20 -0.63 -10.71 0.28
N ALA A 21 0.05 -11.87 0.18
CA ALA A 21 -0.60 -13.17 0.12
C ALA A 21 -1.38 -13.45 1.41
N ALA A 22 -0.77 -13.21 2.57
CA ALA A 22 -1.38 -13.33 3.89
C ALA A 22 -2.63 -12.45 3.99
N GLY A 23 -2.52 -11.16 3.66
CA GLY A 23 -3.66 -10.25 3.67
C GLY A 23 -4.77 -10.69 2.69
N THR A 24 -4.41 -11.07 1.47
CA THR A 24 -5.38 -11.52 0.45
C THR A 24 -6.10 -12.80 0.90
N PHE A 25 -5.36 -13.79 1.39
CA PHE A 25 -5.91 -15.06 1.84
C PHE A 25 -6.87 -14.87 3.02
N THR A 26 -6.47 -14.10 4.02
CA THR A 26 -7.35 -13.77 5.16
C THR A 26 -8.63 -13.07 4.71
N GLY A 27 -8.54 -12.14 3.76
CA GLY A 27 -9.71 -11.52 3.15
C GLY A 27 -10.65 -12.53 2.48
N MET A 28 -10.10 -13.46 1.69
CA MET A 28 -10.87 -14.53 1.05
C MET A 28 -11.54 -15.47 2.06
N VAL A 29 -10.84 -15.85 3.13
CA VAL A 29 -11.40 -16.69 4.21
C VAL A 29 -12.57 -15.99 4.88
N GLY A 30 -12.45 -14.69 5.20
CA GLY A 30 -13.55 -13.93 5.80
C GLY A 30 -14.77 -13.85 4.89
N VAL A 31 -14.54 -13.60 3.61
CA VAL A 31 -15.58 -13.57 2.58
C VAL A 31 -16.26 -14.93 2.42
N TRP A 32 -15.49 -16.02 2.32
CA TRP A 32 -16.03 -17.36 2.16
C TRP A 32 -16.79 -17.83 3.39
N GLY A 33 -16.26 -17.58 4.59
CA GLY A 33 -16.95 -17.85 5.87
C GLY A 33 -18.30 -17.17 5.96
N TYR A 34 -18.40 -15.92 5.50
CA TYR A 34 -19.66 -15.20 5.44
C TYR A 34 -20.62 -15.77 4.38
N ILE A 35 -20.14 -16.01 3.16
CA ILE A 35 -21.01 -16.47 2.06
C ILE A 35 -21.52 -17.90 2.31
N ALA A 36 -20.64 -18.82 2.70
CA ALA A 36 -20.95 -20.23 2.86
C ALA A 36 -21.67 -20.54 4.18
N TYR A 37 -21.30 -19.85 5.27
CA TYR A 37 -21.76 -20.22 6.62
C TYR A 37 -22.49 -19.09 7.36
N LYS A 38 -22.69 -17.92 6.73
CA LYS A 38 -23.31 -16.73 7.34
C LYS A 38 -22.64 -16.31 8.66
N GLN A 39 -21.36 -16.67 8.83
CA GLN A 39 -20.61 -16.35 10.04
C GLN A 39 -20.24 -14.87 10.07
N ALA A 40 -20.37 -14.25 11.24
CA ALA A 40 -19.80 -12.93 11.47
C ALA A 40 -18.29 -12.99 11.28
N VAL A 41 -17.74 -12.10 10.44
CA VAL A 41 -16.30 -12.05 10.20
C VAL A 41 -15.61 -11.56 11.48
N PRO A 42 -14.68 -12.33 12.09
CA PRO A 42 -13.93 -11.91 13.27
C PRO A 42 -13.08 -10.67 13.01
N GLU A 43 -12.76 -9.91 14.07
CA GLU A 43 -11.93 -8.70 13.96
C GLU A 43 -10.56 -8.97 13.33
N TRP A 44 -9.88 -10.02 13.80
CA TRP A 44 -8.54 -10.36 13.35
C TRP A 44 -8.48 -10.65 11.85
N ILE A 45 -9.58 -11.13 11.25
CA ILE A 45 -9.69 -11.32 9.81
C ILE A 45 -9.79 -9.98 9.09
N LYS A 46 -10.56 -9.02 9.62
CA LYS A 46 -10.72 -7.69 9.01
C LYS A 46 -9.43 -6.88 9.09
N VAL A 47 -8.88 -6.79 10.31
CA VAL A 47 -7.63 -6.05 10.58
C VAL A 47 -6.47 -6.77 9.89
N GLY A 48 -6.39 -8.10 9.98
CA GLY A 48 -5.34 -8.88 9.33
C GLY A 48 -5.37 -8.81 7.80
N HIS A 49 -6.55 -8.78 7.18
CA HIS A 49 -6.67 -8.52 5.74
C HIS A 49 -6.06 -7.16 5.38
N ALA A 50 -6.49 -6.09 6.07
CA ALA A 50 -6.07 -4.73 5.78
C ALA A 50 -4.57 -4.52 6.08
N HIS A 51 -4.12 -4.85 7.30
CA HIS A 51 -2.74 -4.62 7.74
C HIS A 51 -1.74 -5.46 6.96
N ALA A 52 -1.92 -6.77 6.85
CA ALA A 52 -0.94 -7.62 6.15
C ALA A 52 -0.86 -7.27 4.65
N ALA A 53 -1.99 -6.92 4.02
CA ALA A 53 -1.97 -6.43 2.65
C ALA A 53 -1.22 -5.09 2.54
N TRP A 54 -1.46 -4.14 3.45
CA TRP A 54 -0.80 -2.85 3.42
C TRP A 54 0.69 -2.90 3.79
N TRP A 55 1.12 -3.77 4.70
CA TRP A 55 2.53 -3.96 5.05
C TRP A 55 3.39 -4.36 3.85
N SER A 56 2.79 -4.99 2.83
CA SER A 56 3.51 -5.30 1.59
C SER A 56 4.11 -4.06 0.92
N VAL A 57 3.45 -2.91 1.02
CA VAL A 57 3.90 -1.65 0.39
C VAL A 57 5.18 -1.11 1.03
N PRO A 58 5.24 -0.82 2.35
CA PRO A 58 6.47 -0.35 2.98
C PRO A 58 7.55 -1.43 3.03
N ILE A 59 7.22 -2.74 3.11
CA ILE A 59 8.21 -3.82 2.97
C ILE A 59 8.84 -3.79 1.57
N LEU A 60 8.05 -3.61 0.52
CA LEU A 60 8.57 -3.52 -0.85
C LEU A 60 9.36 -2.23 -1.10
N LEU A 61 8.93 -1.10 -0.56
CA LEU A 61 9.73 0.13 -0.59
C LEU A 61 11.08 -0.07 0.11
N ALA A 62 11.08 -0.71 1.28
CA ALA A 62 12.31 -1.08 1.97
C ALA A 62 13.17 -2.02 1.11
N ALA A 63 12.57 -2.97 0.39
CA ALA A 63 13.29 -3.86 -0.52
C ALA A 63 13.96 -3.09 -1.67
N ILE A 64 13.33 -2.05 -2.19
CA ILE A 64 13.89 -1.20 -3.26
C ILE A 64 15.06 -0.35 -2.75
N LEU A 65 14.98 0.14 -1.51
CA LEU A 65 15.96 1.08 -0.95
C LEU A 65 17.17 0.38 -0.33
N LEU A 66 16.95 -0.72 0.38
CA LEU A 66 17.96 -1.40 1.21
C LEU A 66 19.30 -1.69 0.50
N PRO A 67 19.36 -2.03 -0.80
CA PRO A 67 20.62 -2.22 -1.51
C PRO A 67 21.53 -0.99 -1.58
N GLY A 68 20.96 0.22 -1.61
CA GLY A 68 21.70 1.48 -1.71
C GLY A 68 21.97 2.17 -0.38
N LEU A 69 21.56 1.57 0.75
CA LEU A 69 21.69 2.20 2.07
C LEU A 69 22.92 1.68 2.84
N PRO A 70 23.59 2.56 3.59
CA PRO A 70 24.68 2.20 4.48
C PRO A 70 24.13 1.64 5.81
N LEU A 71 23.46 0.49 5.76
CA LEU A 71 22.92 -0.17 6.94
C LEU A 71 23.89 -1.23 7.48
N ALA A 72 24.05 -1.26 8.79
CA ALA A 72 24.80 -2.28 9.51
C ALA A 72 24.23 -3.68 9.22
N SER A 73 25.12 -4.68 9.15
CA SER A 73 24.76 -6.05 8.75
C SER A 73 23.70 -6.68 9.65
N TRP A 74 23.75 -6.42 10.96
CA TRP A 74 22.77 -6.91 11.93
C TRP A 74 21.39 -6.27 11.68
N PHE A 75 21.33 -4.96 11.38
CA PHE A 75 20.07 -4.27 11.15
C PHE A 75 19.42 -4.72 9.85
N ARG A 76 20.21 -4.97 8.81
CA ARG A 76 19.71 -5.59 7.56
C ARG A 76 19.08 -6.96 7.80
N LYS A 77 19.68 -7.77 8.68
CA LYS A 77 19.10 -9.06 9.10
C LYS A 77 17.82 -8.84 9.92
N PHE A 78 17.80 -7.87 10.82
CA PHE A 78 16.63 -7.52 11.62
C PHE A 78 15.42 -7.11 10.75
N VAL A 79 15.63 -6.24 9.75
CA VAL A 79 14.60 -5.86 8.76
C VAL A 79 14.06 -7.10 8.05
N LEU A 80 14.95 -8.00 7.65
CA LEU A 80 14.52 -9.22 6.95
C LEU A 80 13.71 -10.15 7.84
N VAL A 81 14.20 -10.42 9.05
CA VAL A 81 13.57 -11.33 10.01
C VAL A 81 12.19 -10.82 10.41
N THR A 82 12.07 -9.54 10.74
CA THR A 82 10.78 -8.92 11.10
C THR A 82 9.80 -8.94 9.94
N ALA A 83 10.24 -8.61 8.71
CA ALA A 83 9.37 -8.65 7.53
C ALA A 83 8.84 -10.06 7.19
N PHE A 84 9.58 -11.13 7.49
CA PHE A 84 9.12 -12.50 7.29
C PHE A 84 8.23 -13.00 8.43
N ILE A 85 8.62 -12.74 9.68
CA ILE A 85 7.94 -13.29 10.85
C ILE A 85 6.63 -12.56 11.10
N CYS A 86 6.61 -11.23 11.04
CA CYS A 86 5.46 -10.45 11.50
C CYS A 86 4.16 -10.76 10.73
N PRO A 87 4.12 -10.85 9.38
CA PRO A 87 2.90 -11.21 8.67
C PRO A 87 2.36 -12.60 9.02
N GLY A 88 3.25 -13.59 9.14
CA GLY A 88 2.86 -14.96 9.51
C GLY A 88 2.40 -15.06 10.96
N ALA A 89 3.19 -14.51 11.89
CA ALA A 89 2.85 -14.46 13.30
C ALA A 89 1.50 -13.77 13.54
N TRP A 90 1.22 -12.68 12.80
CA TRP A 90 -0.05 -11.99 12.87
C TRP A 90 -1.25 -12.91 12.59
N LEU A 91 -1.17 -13.72 11.53
CA LEU A 91 -2.24 -14.65 11.16
C LEU A 91 -2.39 -15.78 12.18
N PHE A 92 -1.29 -16.45 12.54
CA PHE A 92 -1.32 -17.57 13.46
C PHE A 92 -1.80 -17.16 14.86
N LEU A 93 -1.33 -16.03 15.37
CA LEU A 93 -1.74 -15.51 16.67
C LEU A 93 -3.17 -14.99 16.64
N GLY A 94 -3.59 -14.30 15.58
CA GLY A 94 -4.99 -13.88 15.40
C GLY A 94 -5.95 -15.07 15.45
N GLN A 95 -5.61 -16.16 14.75
CA GLN A 95 -6.38 -17.40 14.76
C GLN A 95 -6.35 -18.08 16.15
N TYR A 96 -5.17 -18.25 16.74
CA TYR A 96 -5.01 -18.93 18.03
C TYR A 96 -5.68 -18.19 19.18
N VAL A 97 -5.55 -16.87 19.25
CA VAL A 97 -6.15 -16.09 20.34
C VAL A 97 -7.68 -16.07 20.21
N THR A 98 -8.20 -15.98 18.99
CA THR A 98 -9.65 -15.95 18.75
C THR A 98 -10.32 -17.32 19.00
N TYR A 99 -9.74 -18.40 18.46
CA TYR A 99 -10.37 -19.72 18.50
C TYR A 99 -9.84 -20.66 19.59
N GLY A 100 -8.59 -20.47 20.04
CA GLY A 100 -7.95 -21.29 21.05
C GLY A 100 -8.05 -20.71 22.46
N LEU A 101 -7.84 -19.40 22.61
CA LEU A 101 -7.89 -18.73 23.91
C LEU A 101 -9.23 -18.06 24.20
N HIS A 102 -10.09 -17.87 23.19
CA HIS A 102 -11.35 -17.13 23.29
C HIS A 102 -11.18 -15.72 23.87
N VAL A 103 -10.07 -15.06 23.58
CA VAL A 103 -9.78 -13.67 23.98
C VAL A 103 -9.83 -12.76 22.77
N GLU A 104 -10.18 -11.49 22.96
CA GLU A 104 -10.04 -10.49 21.91
C GLU A 104 -8.54 -10.27 21.59
N SER A 105 -8.15 -10.81 20.43
CA SER A 105 -6.75 -10.89 19.97
C SER A 105 -5.98 -9.56 19.91
N ALA A 106 -6.69 -8.45 19.84
CA ALA A 106 -6.13 -7.14 19.53
C ALA A 106 -5.62 -6.35 20.74
N MET A 107 -5.73 -6.85 21.99
CA MET A 107 -5.33 -6.07 23.18
C MET A 107 -3.86 -6.20 23.59
N TYR A 108 -3.21 -7.37 23.46
CA TYR A 108 -1.92 -7.58 24.15
C TYR A 108 -0.79 -8.13 23.27
N ILE A 109 -1.08 -8.99 22.31
CA ILE A 109 -0.04 -9.76 21.60
C ILE A 109 0.27 -9.13 20.23
N MET A 110 -0.75 -8.56 19.61
CA MET A 110 -0.69 -7.98 18.28
C MET A 110 0.30 -6.80 18.17
N PRO A 111 0.29 -5.78 19.05
CA PRO A 111 1.17 -4.61 18.91
C PRO A 111 2.67 -4.95 18.89
N VAL A 112 3.10 -6.02 19.55
CA VAL A 112 4.53 -6.39 19.65
C VAL A 112 5.15 -6.65 18.27
N PHE A 113 4.44 -7.37 17.41
CA PHE A 113 4.93 -7.69 16.06
C PHE A 113 4.83 -6.50 15.11
N GLU A 114 3.76 -5.71 15.22
CA GLU A 114 3.60 -4.49 14.41
C GLU A 114 4.68 -3.47 14.74
N ILE A 115 4.89 -3.19 16.03
CA ILE A 115 5.91 -2.25 16.51
C ILE A 115 7.29 -2.69 16.02
N SER A 116 7.61 -3.98 16.14
CA SER A 116 8.91 -4.52 15.67
C SER A 116 9.11 -4.32 14.16
N LEU A 117 8.08 -4.61 13.36
CA LEU A 117 8.11 -4.40 11.91
C LEU A 117 8.24 -2.90 11.57
N PHE A 118 7.44 -2.04 12.20
CA PHE A 118 7.47 -0.61 11.94
C PHE A 118 8.79 0.03 12.36
N ILE A 119 9.40 -0.38 13.48
CA ILE A 119 10.75 0.08 13.88
C ILE A 119 11.77 -0.29 12.80
N ALA A 120 11.72 -1.52 12.27
CA ALA A 120 12.62 -1.96 11.23
C ALA A 120 12.46 -1.14 9.93
N LEU A 121 11.22 -0.96 9.47
CA LEU A 121 10.91 -0.20 8.27
C LEU A 121 11.22 1.31 8.43
N LEU A 122 10.97 1.87 9.61
CA LEU A 122 11.29 3.26 9.94
C LEU A 122 12.80 3.50 9.92
N GLY A 123 13.60 2.59 10.45
CA GLY A 123 15.06 2.72 10.39
C GLY A 123 15.59 2.72 8.95
N VAL A 124 14.96 1.95 8.05
CA VAL A 124 15.26 2.00 6.61
C VAL A 124 14.87 3.35 6.02
N ALA A 125 13.66 3.84 6.28
CA ALA A 125 13.12 5.09 5.73
C ALA A 125 13.87 6.34 6.22
N LEU A 126 14.22 6.39 7.52
CA LEU A 126 15.05 7.45 8.09
C LEU A 126 16.46 7.45 7.48
N THR A 127 17.07 6.27 7.32
CA THR A 127 18.38 6.15 6.66
C THR A 127 18.32 6.61 5.20
N ALA A 128 17.24 6.26 4.48
CA ALA A 128 16.99 6.73 3.11
C ALA A 128 16.80 8.25 3.03
N SER A 129 16.20 8.85 4.06
CA SER A 129 16.05 10.30 4.19
C SER A 129 17.35 11.03 4.54
N GLY A 130 18.40 10.29 4.93
CA GLY A 130 19.73 10.83 5.23
C GLY A 130 20.09 10.94 6.70
N PHE A 131 19.25 10.44 7.61
CA PHE A 131 19.63 10.33 9.01
C PHE A 131 20.69 9.25 9.21
N LYS A 132 21.77 9.61 9.93
CA LYS A 132 22.77 8.66 10.41
C LYS A 132 22.41 8.26 11.84
N ILE A 133 22.07 6.98 12.03
CA ILE A 133 21.72 6.44 13.34
C ILE A 133 22.88 5.49 13.75
N PRO A 134 23.75 5.90 14.70
CA PRO A 134 25.07 5.30 14.89
C PRO A 134 25.12 3.77 15.01
N PHE A 135 24.11 3.17 15.64
CA PHE A 135 24.07 1.72 15.87
C PHE A 135 23.48 0.92 14.70
N ILE A 136 22.67 1.53 13.82
CA ILE A 136 22.07 0.85 12.64
C ILE A 136 22.77 1.20 11.31
N THR A 137 23.58 2.25 11.26
CA THR A 137 24.28 2.68 10.02
C THR A 137 25.74 2.24 10.00
N SER A 138 26.25 1.88 8.81
CA SER A 138 27.67 1.63 8.53
C SER A 138 28.34 2.82 7.84
N GLU A 139 29.66 2.78 7.68
CA GLU A 139 30.42 3.84 6.99
C GLU A 139 30.04 3.95 5.51
N GLU A 140 29.88 2.81 4.83
CA GLU A 140 29.57 2.73 3.40
C GLU A 140 28.38 1.81 3.11
N ALA A 141 27.69 2.10 2.01
CA ALA A 141 26.67 1.21 1.45
C ALA A 141 27.34 0.04 0.74
N LYS A 142 27.20 -1.16 1.31
CA LYS A 142 27.71 -2.40 0.71
C LYS A 142 26.53 -3.29 0.30
N PRO A 143 26.31 -3.56 -1.00
CA PRO A 143 25.26 -4.47 -1.42
C PRO A 143 25.42 -5.85 -0.78
N GLY A 144 24.31 -6.40 -0.30
CA GLY A 144 24.23 -7.73 0.28
C GLY A 144 24.26 -8.83 -0.79
N LYS A 145 24.43 -10.07 -0.34
CA LYS A 145 24.50 -11.27 -1.21
C LYS A 145 23.33 -11.38 -2.20
N TYR A 146 22.13 -10.99 -1.76
CA TYR A 146 20.89 -11.14 -2.53
C TYR A 146 20.32 -9.80 -3.01
N ASP A 147 21.19 -8.80 -3.15
CA ASP A 147 20.82 -7.49 -3.68
C ASP A 147 21.06 -7.42 -5.18
N MET A 148 20.14 -6.78 -5.88
CA MET A 148 20.31 -6.29 -7.24
C MET A 148 20.40 -4.77 -7.19
N ILE A 149 21.37 -4.19 -7.88
CA ILE A 149 21.56 -2.73 -7.94
C ILE A 149 21.08 -2.21 -9.28
N SER A 150 20.30 -1.13 -9.26
CA SER A 150 19.88 -0.39 -10.45
C SER A 150 20.78 0.83 -10.65
N PRO A 151 20.99 1.32 -11.89
CA PRO A 151 21.68 2.60 -12.11
C PRO A 151 20.87 3.81 -11.66
N VAL A 152 19.57 3.65 -11.33
CA VAL A 152 18.70 4.75 -10.92
C VAL A 152 19.07 5.23 -9.51
N GLU A 153 19.26 6.54 -9.38
CA GLU A 153 19.39 7.22 -8.09
C GLU A 153 18.23 8.17 -7.88
N VAL A 154 17.83 8.37 -6.62
CA VAL A 154 16.74 9.29 -6.24
C VAL A 154 17.22 10.25 -5.17
N ASP A 155 16.75 11.50 -5.21
CA ASP A 155 17.02 12.51 -4.19
C ASP A 155 16.47 12.07 -2.82
N ARG A 156 17.27 12.19 -1.76
CA ARG A 156 16.88 11.78 -0.40
C ARG A 156 15.68 12.54 0.15
N ARG A 157 15.43 13.76 -0.34
CA ARG A 157 14.28 14.58 0.04
C ARG A 157 12.95 13.90 -0.25
N VAL A 158 12.89 12.99 -1.22
CA VAL A 158 11.71 12.17 -1.52
C VAL A 158 11.22 11.40 -0.28
N PHE A 159 12.11 11.05 0.64
CA PHE A 159 11.76 10.22 1.80
C PHE A 159 11.52 11.01 3.08
N LEU A 160 12.08 12.21 3.23
CA LEU A 160 12.10 12.92 4.52
C LEU A 160 10.68 13.23 5.05
N VAL A 161 9.94 14.08 4.34
CA VAL A 161 8.60 14.52 4.77
C VAL A 161 7.63 13.34 4.85
N PRO A 162 7.57 12.42 3.87
CA PRO A 162 6.72 11.24 3.98
C PRO A 162 7.07 10.35 5.17
N THR A 163 8.35 10.14 5.48
CA THR A 163 8.76 9.31 6.64
C THR A 163 8.29 9.91 7.95
N LEU A 164 8.44 11.24 8.12
CA LEU A 164 7.98 11.93 9.33
C LEU A 164 6.46 11.84 9.50
N LEU A 165 5.70 12.04 8.42
CA LEU A 165 4.25 11.96 8.48
C LEU A 165 3.74 10.52 8.66
N ILE A 166 4.38 9.53 8.05
CA ILE A 166 4.09 8.12 8.31
C ILE A 166 4.35 7.79 9.78
N LEU A 167 5.46 8.27 10.35
CA LEU A 167 5.75 8.07 11.78
C LEU A 167 4.65 8.67 12.66
N VAL A 168 4.26 9.92 12.40
CA VAL A 168 3.18 10.58 13.14
C VAL A 168 1.86 9.84 12.98
N GLY A 169 1.51 9.44 11.76
CA GLY A 169 0.28 8.69 11.48
C GLY A 169 0.26 7.32 12.18
N VAL A 170 1.36 6.58 12.19
CA VAL A 170 1.48 5.30 12.90
C VAL A 170 1.35 5.50 14.42
N ILE A 171 2.04 6.48 14.99
CA ILE A 171 1.94 6.81 16.42
C ILE A 171 0.50 7.20 16.78
N ALA A 172 -0.13 8.08 15.98
CA ALA A 172 -1.53 8.47 16.17
C ALA A 172 -2.47 7.26 16.12
N GLY A 173 -2.26 6.35 15.16
CA GLY A 173 -3.03 5.10 15.06
C GLY A 173 -2.96 4.25 16.32
N PHE A 174 -1.75 4.00 16.83
CA PHE A 174 -1.57 3.26 18.08
C PHE A 174 -2.17 3.97 19.30
N LEU A 175 -1.97 5.28 19.44
CA LEU A 175 -2.50 6.06 20.57
C LEU A 175 -4.03 6.09 20.55
N ILE A 176 -4.62 6.39 19.41
CA ILE A 176 -6.08 6.41 19.23
C ILE A 176 -6.65 5.03 19.57
N ALA A 177 -6.10 3.96 18.98
CA ALA A 177 -6.55 2.60 19.25
C ALA A 177 -6.42 2.22 20.74
N ALA A 178 -5.32 2.59 21.40
CA ALA A 178 -5.10 2.33 22.82
C ALA A 178 -6.10 3.09 23.71
N ILE A 179 -6.34 4.37 23.45
CA ILE A 179 -7.26 5.21 24.23
C ILE A 179 -8.69 4.67 24.13
N PHE A 180 -9.18 4.42 22.90
CA PHE A 180 -10.54 3.91 22.70
C PHE A 180 -10.76 2.56 23.38
N LYS A 181 -9.77 1.66 23.29
CA LYS A 181 -9.82 0.35 23.96
C LYS A 181 -9.77 0.48 25.48
N ALA A 182 -8.88 1.31 26.03
CA ALA A 182 -8.77 1.53 27.47
C ALA A 182 -10.03 2.16 28.09
N GLN A 183 -10.76 2.96 27.32
CA GLN A 183 -11.98 3.63 27.76
C GLN A 183 -13.27 2.85 27.45
N HIS A 184 -13.16 1.64 26.85
CA HIS A 184 -14.30 0.87 26.34
C HIS A 184 -15.23 1.68 25.42
N LEU A 185 -14.69 2.70 24.75
CA LEU A 185 -15.45 3.56 23.85
C LEU A 185 -15.46 2.96 22.44
N PRO A 186 -16.57 3.09 21.70
CA PRO A 186 -16.57 2.74 20.29
C PRO A 186 -15.55 3.61 19.56
N ILE A 187 -14.63 3.00 18.80
CA ILE A 187 -13.70 3.75 17.95
C ILE A 187 -14.53 4.61 17.02
N LYS A 188 -14.41 5.94 17.12
CA LYS A 188 -14.96 6.85 16.10
C LYS A 188 -14.15 6.62 14.82
N PRO A 189 -14.69 5.93 13.80
CA PRO A 189 -13.85 5.44 12.70
C PRO A 189 -13.24 6.59 11.90
N ALA A 190 -13.90 7.75 11.87
CA ALA A 190 -13.42 8.95 11.18
C ALA A 190 -12.04 9.43 11.68
N ALA A 191 -11.80 9.52 13.00
CA ALA A 191 -10.55 10.07 13.52
C ALA A 191 -9.35 9.13 13.33
N LEU A 192 -9.56 7.83 13.51
CA LEU A 192 -8.54 6.82 13.23
C LEU A 192 -8.19 6.84 11.73
N VAL A 193 -9.20 6.73 10.87
CA VAL A 193 -8.99 6.70 9.41
C VAL A 193 -8.34 7.99 8.90
N GLN A 194 -8.71 9.15 9.43
CA GLN A 194 -8.19 10.44 8.95
C GLN A 194 -6.79 10.76 9.47
N LEU A 195 -6.49 10.50 10.75
CA LEU A 195 -5.18 10.86 11.32
C LEU A 195 -4.13 9.75 11.15
N HIS A 196 -4.54 8.48 11.05
CA HIS A 196 -3.65 7.35 10.76
C HIS A 196 -3.63 7.02 9.26
N ASP A 197 -4.71 6.42 8.74
CA ASP A 197 -4.69 5.79 7.41
C ASP A 197 -4.43 6.80 6.29
N HIS A 198 -5.16 7.92 6.26
CA HIS A 198 -4.96 8.94 5.21
C HIS A 198 -3.55 9.53 5.24
N THR A 199 -3.06 9.90 6.44
CA THR A 199 -1.70 10.43 6.61
C THR A 199 -0.66 9.45 6.05
N VAL A 200 -0.78 8.16 6.39
CA VAL A 200 0.17 7.12 5.96
C VAL A 200 0.05 6.85 4.45
N ILE A 201 -1.17 6.66 3.94
CA ILE A 201 -1.42 6.28 2.53
C ILE A 201 -1.03 7.41 1.58
N ILE A 202 -1.41 8.67 1.87
CA ILE A 202 -1.07 9.83 1.04
C ILE A 202 0.46 10.00 0.99
N SER A 203 1.13 9.83 2.14
CA SER A 203 2.59 9.87 2.22
C SER A 203 3.24 8.77 1.38
N LEU A 204 2.81 7.51 1.52
CA LEU A 204 3.32 6.39 0.70
C LEU A 204 3.06 6.61 -0.79
N SER A 205 1.88 7.11 -1.14
CA SER A 205 1.50 7.40 -2.53
C SER A 205 2.38 8.48 -3.16
N SER A 206 2.75 9.51 -2.40
CA SER A 206 3.70 10.53 -2.87
C SER A 206 5.08 9.92 -3.21
N ILE A 207 5.57 8.99 -2.39
CA ILE A 207 6.83 8.27 -2.65
C ILE A 207 6.67 7.45 -3.93
N ILE A 208 5.58 6.71 -4.09
CA ILE A 208 5.32 5.87 -5.28
C ILE A 208 5.29 6.73 -6.56
N ALA A 209 4.59 7.87 -6.54
CA ALA A 209 4.54 8.79 -7.68
C ALA A 209 5.93 9.33 -8.05
N LEU A 210 6.71 9.78 -7.05
CA LEU A 210 8.07 10.31 -7.27
C LEU A 210 9.03 9.20 -7.75
N LEU A 211 8.94 7.99 -7.21
CA LEU A 211 9.72 6.85 -7.69
C LEU A 211 9.37 6.50 -9.15
N ALA A 212 8.09 6.48 -9.51
CA ALA A 212 7.67 6.25 -10.88
C ALA A 212 8.24 7.31 -11.83
N MET A 213 8.11 8.60 -11.48
CA MET A 213 8.67 9.70 -12.27
C MET A 213 10.18 9.55 -12.47
N ARG A 214 10.90 9.17 -11.40
CA ARG A 214 12.35 9.01 -11.46
C ARG A 214 12.77 7.82 -12.31
N VAL A 215 12.10 6.68 -12.16
CA VAL A 215 12.35 5.46 -12.95
C VAL A 215 12.02 5.65 -14.42
N LEU A 216 11.00 6.46 -14.73
CA LEU A 216 10.62 6.84 -16.08
C LEU A 216 11.47 7.98 -16.68
N ASN A 217 12.57 8.33 -16.00
CA ASN A 217 13.62 9.24 -16.48
C ASN A 217 13.10 10.66 -16.82
N VAL A 218 12.22 11.21 -15.97
CA VAL A 218 11.76 12.60 -16.12
C VAL A 218 12.93 13.59 -15.93
N ALA A 219 12.85 14.75 -16.59
CA ALA A 219 13.85 15.81 -16.47
C ALA A 219 13.99 16.31 -15.02
N GLU A 220 15.23 16.64 -14.64
CA GLU A 220 15.59 16.97 -13.25
C GLU A 220 14.87 18.22 -12.71
N ASN A 221 14.61 19.21 -13.55
CA ASN A 221 13.85 20.40 -13.18
C ASN A 221 12.40 20.05 -12.80
N VAL A 222 11.73 19.21 -13.59
CA VAL A 222 10.37 18.73 -13.32
C VAL A 222 10.35 17.88 -12.05
N PHE A 223 11.35 17.00 -11.89
CA PHE A 223 11.47 16.17 -10.69
C PHE A 223 11.63 17.00 -9.41
N LYS A 224 12.47 18.04 -9.43
CA LYS A 224 12.65 18.97 -8.31
C LYS A 224 11.36 19.73 -7.97
N VAL A 225 10.57 20.12 -8.96
CA VAL A 225 9.26 20.75 -8.74
C VAL A 225 8.31 19.76 -8.07
N ALA A 226 8.25 18.51 -8.53
CA ALA A 226 7.43 17.48 -7.91
C ALA A 226 7.83 17.22 -6.44
N ILE A 227 9.13 17.19 -6.12
CA ILE A 227 9.60 17.11 -4.73
C ILE A 227 9.07 18.27 -3.89
N ARG A 228 9.18 19.51 -4.38
CA ARG A 228 8.68 20.70 -3.66
C ARG A 228 7.17 20.66 -3.44
N ILE A 229 6.40 20.20 -4.43
CA ILE A 229 4.95 20.00 -4.29
C ILE A 229 4.67 19.03 -3.14
N MET A 230 5.38 17.91 -3.08
CA MET A 230 5.25 16.94 -1.99
C MET A 230 5.61 17.56 -0.62
N GLU A 231 6.74 18.27 -0.53
CA GLU A 231 7.22 18.91 0.70
C GLU A 231 6.24 19.94 1.27
N VAL A 232 5.48 20.63 0.41
CA VAL A 232 4.47 21.62 0.82
C VAL A 232 3.11 20.98 1.05
N ALA A 233 2.65 20.11 0.16
CA ALA A 233 1.29 19.58 0.19
C ALA A 233 1.08 18.65 1.39
N LEU A 234 2.03 17.74 1.68
CA LEU A 234 1.82 16.75 2.74
C LEU A 234 1.66 17.36 4.14
N PRO A 235 2.50 18.33 4.58
CA PRO A 235 2.29 18.99 5.87
C PRO A 235 0.97 19.75 5.92
N LEU A 236 0.57 20.43 4.83
CA LEU A 236 -0.70 21.15 4.77
C LEU A 236 -1.91 20.20 4.84
N VAL A 237 -1.86 19.05 4.16
CA VAL A 237 -2.87 18.00 4.28
C VAL A 237 -2.97 17.52 5.72
N PHE A 238 -1.83 17.23 6.37
CA PHE A 238 -1.81 16.78 7.76
C PHE A 238 -2.37 17.82 8.72
N LEU A 239 -1.98 19.09 8.59
CA LEU A 239 -2.52 20.19 9.39
C LEU A 239 -4.03 20.38 9.17
N GLY A 240 -4.49 20.25 7.92
CA GLY A 240 -5.91 20.26 7.60
C GLY A 240 -6.64 19.09 8.27
N LEU A 241 -6.08 17.88 8.24
CA LEU A 241 -6.66 16.70 8.89
C LEU A 241 -6.74 16.88 10.41
N LEU A 242 -5.72 17.49 11.03
CA LEU A 242 -5.75 17.88 12.45
C LEU A 242 -6.83 18.91 12.73
N ALA A 243 -6.92 19.97 11.93
CA ALA A 243 -7.92 21.02 12.10
C ALA A 243 -9.36 20.49 11.94
N PHE A 244 -9.59 19.63 10.96
CA PHE A 244 -10.87 18.93 10.77
C PHE A 244 -11.23 18.09 12.00
N ASN A 245 -10.30 17.27 12.50
CA ASN A 245 -10.58 16.34 13.60
C ASN A 245 -10.65 17.00 14.98
N LEU A 246 -9.79 18.00 15.25
CA LEU A 246 -9.65 18.60 16.58
C LEU A 246 -10.49 19.85 16.75
N ALA A 247 -10.69 20.63 15.68
CA ALA A 247 -11.45 21.88 15.72
C ALA A 247 -12.80 21.79 14.99
N GLY A 248 -13.13 20.64 14.38
CA GLY A 248 -14.42 20.42 13.71
C GLY A 248 -14.64 21.33 12.50
N ILE A 249 -13.57 21.79 11.86
CA ILE A 249 -13.66 22.69 10.70
C ILE A 249 -14.06 21.88 9.46
N HIS A 250 -14.82 22.50 8.55
CA HIS A 250 -15.25 21.93 7.27
C HIS A 250 -14.13 21.19 6.51
N VAL A 251 -14.44 20.04 5.92
CA VAL A 251 -13.54 19.10 5.21
C VAL A 251 -12.66 19.76 4.14
N ALA A 252 -13.13 20.90 3.59
CA ALA A 252 -12.39 21.72 2.64
C ALA A 252 -10.97 22.10 3.12
N VAL A 253 -10.77 22.24 4.44
CA VAL A 253 -9.46 22.62 5.02
C VAL A 253 -8.35 21.62 4.71
N TRP A 254 -8.67 20.35 4.47
CA TRP A 254 -7.68 19.35 4.10
C TRP A 254 -7.83 18.89 2.65
N LEU A 255 -9.03 18.98 2.05
CA LEU A 255 -9.24 18.67 0.64
C LEU A 255 -8.55 19.67 -0.30
N ILE A 256 -8.54 20.96 0.01
CA ILE A 256 -7.84 21.95 -0.82
C ILE A 256 -6.33 21.67 -0.85
N PRO A 257 -5.64 21.49 0.30
CA PRO A 257 -4.27 20.99 0.33
C PRO A 257 -4.08 19.65 -0.38
N ALA A 258 -5.04 18.71 -0.24
CA ALA A 258 -4.99 17.43 -0.94
C ALA A 258 -5.05 17.62 -2.46
N GLY A 259 -5.77 18.63 -2.95
CA GLY A 259 -5.78 19.06 -4.35
C GLY A 259 -4.38 19.42 -4.87
N VAL A 260 -3.56 20.07 -4.05
CA VAL A 260 -2.14 20.35 -4.39
C VAL A 260 -1.34 19.04 -4.45
N TYR A 261 -1.58 18.12 -3.50
CA TYR A 261 -0.98 16.79 -3.55
C TYR A 261 -1.40 16.00 -4.80
N TYR A 262 -2.64 16.14 -5.29
CA TYR A 262 -3.15 15.46 -6.50
C TYR A 262 -2.40 15.84 -7.78
N ILE A 263 -1.63 16.94 -7.76
CA ILE A 263 -0.71 17.25 -8.86
C ILE A 263 0.36 16.15 -9.02
N LEU A 264 0.79 15.47 -7.95
CA LEU A 264 1.79 14.40 -8.03
C LEU A 264 1.34 13.18 -8.85
N PRO A 265 0.19 12.53 -8.59
CA PRO A 265 -0.28 11.44 -9.43
C PRO A 265 -0.58 11.92 -10.86
N VAL A 266 -0.96 13.19 -11.08
CA VAL A 266 -1.09 13.77 -12.43
C VAL A 266 0.27 13.82 -13.13
N LEU A 267 1.32 14.35 -12.47
CA LEU A 267 2.67 14.39 -13.03
C LEU A 267 3.22 12.99 -13.31
N ALA A 268 2.94 12.01 -12.43
CA ALA A 268 3.32 10.63 -12.66
C ALA A 268 2.59 10.03 -13.88
N PHE A 269 1.29 10.30 -14.03
CA PHE A 269 0.52 9.91 -15.22
C PHE A 269 1.08 10.54 -16.50
N LEU A 270 1.29 11.87 -16.51
CA LEU A 270 1.85 12.61 -17.65
C LEU A 270 3.26 12.12 -18.01
N THR A 271 4.07 11.75 -17.01
CA THR A 271 5.38 11.11 -17.24
C THR A 271 5.21 9.75 -17.90
N ALA A 272 4.27 8.93 -17.44
CA ALA A 272 4.01 7.59 -17.96
C ALA A 272 3.56 7.61 -19.43
N ILE A 273 2.68 8.55 -19.82
CA ILE A 273 2.26 8.72 -21.22
C ILE A 273 3.28 9.49 -22.08
N GLY A 274 4.38 9.99 -21.49
CA GLY A 274 5.48 10.60 -22.22
C GLY A 274 5.29 12.07 -22.60
N LEU A 275 4.39 12.80 -21.93
CA LEU A 275 4.15 14.23 -22.19
C LEU A 275 5.11 15.17 -21.43
N LEU A 276 5.85 14.66 -20.45
CA LEU A 276 6.84 15.45 -19.72
C LEU A 276 8.25 15.30 -20.30
N PRO A 277 9.07 16.38 -20.25
CA PRO A 277 10.46 16.34 -20.70
C PRO A 277 11.25 15.22 -20.01
N LYS A 278 12.10 14.54 -20.77
CA LYS A 278 12.97 13.47 -20.26
C LYS A 278 14.36 14.02 -19.94
N SER A 279 15.03 13.37 -19.00
CA SER A 279 16.45 13.62 -18.75
C SER A 279 17.31 13.09 -19.92
N PRO A 280 18.48 13.70 -20.22
CA PRO A 280 19.41 13.21 -21.23
C PRO A 280 19.99 11.81 -20.94
N ALA A 281 19.86 11.33 -19.70
CA ALA A 281 20.30 9.99 -19.33
C ALA A 281 19.56 8.91 -20.17
N GLY A 282 20.25 7.80 -20.46
CA GLY A 282 19.66 6.68 -21.20
C GLY A 282 18.46 6.08 -20.45
N GLU A 283 17.47 5.62 -21.21
CA GLU A 283 16.31 4.91 -20.65
C GLU A 283 16.68 3.49 -20.22
N LEU A 284 16.00 2.97 -19.20
CA LEU A 284 16.11 1.56 -18.83
C LEU A 284 15.55 0.66 -19.95
N PRO A 285 16.06 -0.58 -20.10
CA PRO A 285 15.50 -1.52 -21.06
C PRO A 285 14.00 -1.77 -20.83
N TYR A 286 13.23 -1.94 -21.90
CA TYR A 286 11.79 -2.22 -21.88
C TYR A 286 10.92 -1.13 -21.22
N ILE A 287 11.45 0.07 -20.94
CA ILE A 287 10.69 1.13 -20.26
C ILE A 287 9.42 1.52 -21.01
N GLN A 288 9.43 1.43 -22.35
CA GLN A 288 8.28 1.78 -23.19
C GLN A 288 7.07 0.86 -22.93
N ALA A 289 7.30 -0.44 -22.73
CA ALA A 289 6.23 -1.37 -22.39
C ALA A 289 5.69 -1.10 -20.98
N ILE A 290 6.56 -0.72 -20.04
CA ILE A 290 6.19 -0.43 -18.65
C ILE A 290 5.42 0.89 -18.52
N ARG A 291 5.77 1.89 -19.33
CA ARG A 291 5.10 3.20 -19.42
C ARG A 291 3.60 3.05 -19.61
N VAL A 292 3.17 2.18 -20.52
CA VAL A 292 1.75 1.94 -20.81
C VAL A 292 1.03 1.36 -19.58
N SER A 293 1.60 0.34 -18.95
CA SER A 293 1.02 -0.26 -17.75
C SER A 293 0.96 0.71 -16.57
N LEU A 294 2.02 1.52 -16.37
CA LEU A 294 2.04 2.55 -15.34
C LEU A 294 1.02 3.66 -15.62
N ALA A 295 0.91 4.11 -16.87
CA ALA A 295 -0.09 5.10 -17.27
C ALA A 295 -1.51 4.61 -16.96
N PHE A 296 -1.78 3.34 -17.26
CA PHE A 296 -3.06 2.71 -16.95
C PHE A 296 -3.33 2.67 -15.43
N VAL A 297 -2.34 2.30 -14.62
CA VAL A 297 -2.46 2.31 -13.15
C VAL A 297 -2.67 3.71 -12.60
N PHE A 298 -1.91 4.71 -13.07
CA PHE A 298 -2.07 6.08 -12.62
C PHE A 298 -3.40 6.70 -13.08
N ALA A 299 -3.93 6.33 -14.25
CA ALA A 299 -5.28 6.73 -14.66
C ALA A 299 -6.34 6.22 -13.68
N MET A 300 -6.26 4.96 -13.24
CA MET A 300 -7.14 4.43 -12.20
C MET A 300 -6.96 5.17 -10.86
N LEU A 301 -5.72 5.44 -10.45
CA LEU A 301 -5.45 6.21 -9.23
C LEU A 301 -6.07 7.61 -9.28
N LEU A 302 -6.02 8.30 -10.43
CA LEU A 302 -6.65 9.61 -10.60
C LEU A 302 -8.18 9.53 -10.47
N ILE A 303 -8.82 8.53 -11.08
CA ILE A 303 -10.28 8.31 -10.95
C ILE A 303 -10.64 8.06 -9.47
N LEU A 304 -9.90 7.17 -8.80
CA LEU A 304 -10.15 6.82 -7.40
C LEU A 304 -9.89 8.01 -6.48
N THR A 305 -8.89 8.83 -6.77
CA THR A 305 -8.59 10.05 -6.02
C THR A 305 -9.73 11.06 -6.10
N ALA A 306 -10.25 11.32 -7.31
CA ALA A 306 -11.40 12.20 -7.50
C ALA A 306 -12.64 11.67 -6.75
N GLN A 307 -12.87 10.36 -6.79
CA GLN A 307 -13.93 9.71 -6.03
C GLN A 307 -13.76 9.88 -4.51
N GLY A 308 -12.55 9.73 -3.98
CA GLY A 308 -12.26 9.94 -2.56
C GLY A 308 -12.52 11.38 -2.10
N ALA A 309 -12.17 12.36 -2.93
CA ALA A 309 -12.48 13.76 -2.67
C ALA A 309 -14.00 14.02 -2.67
N TYR A 310 -14.74 13.44 -3.62
CA TYR A 310 -16.20 13.51 -3.65
C TYR A 310 -16.83 12.91 -2.39
N ILE A 311 -16.42 11.69 -2.00
CA ILE A 311 -16.92 11.03 -0.78
C ILE A 311 -16.68 11.91 0.45
N SER A 312 -15.51 12.55 0.53
CA SER A 312 -15.15 13.43 1.65
C SER A 312 -16.03 14.69 1.71
N LEU A 313 -16.35 15.30 0.57
CA LEU A 313 -17.28 16.45 0.51
C LEU A 313 -18.71 16.08 0.91
N VAL A 314 -19.18 14.92 0.49
CA VAL A 314 -20.51 14.43 0.88
C VAL A 314 -20.54 14.09 2.37
N TRP A 315 -19.46 13.57 2.94
CA TRP A 315 -19.36 13.30 4.38
C TRP A 315 -19.59 14.54 5.23
N ASP A 316 -19.03 15.67 4.83
CA ASP A 316 -19.12 16.90 5.61
C ASP A 316 -20.49 17.56 5.55
N THR A 317 -21.20 17.39 4.43
CA THR A 317 -22.52 17.99 4.20
C THR A 317 -23.66 17.07 4.59
N ASN A 318 -23.45 15.75 4.53
CA ASN A 318 -24.47 14.73 4.72
C ASN A 318 -23.86 13.47 5.40
N PRO A 319 -23.36 13.59 6.65
CA PRO A 319 -22.64 12.50 7.33
C PRO A 319 -23.48 11.26 7.57
N ASP A 320 -24.81 11.37 7.61
CA ASP A 320 -25.73 10.24 7.79
C ASP A 320 -25.93 9.42 6.50
N ILE A 321 -25.46 9.94 5.36
CA ILE A 321 -25.57 9.33 4.04
C ILE A 321 -24.29 8.54 3.72
N THR A 322 -23.11 9.08 4.03
CA THR A 322 -21.81 8.41 3.88
C THR A 322 -21.47 7.59 5.12
N VAL A 323 -20.97 6.35 4.99
CA VAL A 323 -20.94 5.41 6.12
C VAL A 323 -19.53 4.98 6.51
N THR A 324 -18.87 5.73 7.40
CA THR A 324 -18.13 5.05 8.47
C THR A 324 -19.15 4.70 9.54
N PHE A 325 -19.39 3.40 9.70
CA PHE A 325 -20.34 2.81 10.64
C PHE A 325 -20.34 3.51 12.01
N LYS A 326 -21.44 4.17 12.38
CA LYS A 326 -21.67 4.58 13.77
C LYS A 326 -22.04 3.32 14.55
N GLN A 327 -21.11 2.82 15.35
CA GLN A 327 -21.35 1.70 16.25
C GLN A 327 -22.56 2.03 17.13
N PRO A 328 -23.55 1.12 17.25
CA PRO A 328 -24.70 1.34 18.11
C PRO A 328 -24.22 1.64 19.54
N GLN A 329 -24.80 2.66 20.15
CA GLN A 329 -24.44 3.10 21.49
C GLN A 329 -24.61 1.93 22.48
N GLY A 330 -23.58 1.63 23.26
CA GLY A 330 -23.58 0.49 24.21
C GLY A 330 -23.15 -0.87 23.63
N SER A 331 -22.77 -0.96 22.34
CA SER A 331 -22.20 -2.19 21.78
C SER A 331 -20.69 -2.30 22.05
N PRO A 332 -20.13 -3.47 22.41
CA PRO A 332 -18.69 -3.66 22.63
C PRO A 332 -17.93 -3.59 21.31
N TYR A 333 -16.73 -2.97 21.25
CA TYR A 333 -15.92 -2.94 20.03
C TYR A 333 -15.13 -4.25 19.85
N PRO A 334 -15.07 -4.83 18.63
CA PRO A 334 -15.79 -4.40 17.44
C PRO A 334 -17.27 -4.76 17.54
N GLY A 335 -18.14 -3.74 17.43
CA GLY A 335 -19.59 -3.90 17.55
C GLY A 335 -20.11 -5.01 16.66
N PRO A 336 -21.10 -5.81 17.12
CA PRO A 336 -21.81 -6.70 16.22
C PRO A 336 -22.32 -5.84 15.08
N TYR A 337 -21.95 -6.22 13.87
CA TYR A 337 -22.55 -5.62 12.71
C TYR A 337 -24.07 -5.89 12.72
N PRO A 338 -24.91 -4.94 12.29
CA PRO A 338 -26.35 -5.15 12.20
C PRO A 338 -26.66 -6.48 11.50
N ALA A 339 -27.76 -7.16 11.85
CA ALA A 339 -28.18 -8.38 11.16
C ALA A 339 -28.41 -8.17 9.64
N THR A 340 -28.64 -6.91 9.22
CA THR A 340 -28.75 -6.46 7.82
C THR A 340 -27.40 -6.10 7.18
N PHE A 341 -26.29 -6.31 7.88
CA PHE A 341 -24.94 -6.02 7.39
C PHE A 341 -24.48 -7.12 6.43
N LEU A 342 -24.47 -6.79 5.14
CA LEU A 342 -24.04 -7.67 4.05
C LEU A 342 -22.50 -7.73 3.85
N GLY A 343 -21.71 -7.39 4.87
CA GLY A 343 -20.25 -7.40 4.77
C GLY A 343 -19.68 -6.27 3.92
N THR A 344 -18.47 -6.47 3.41
CA THR A 344 -17.73 -5.57 2.48
C THR A 344 -18.30 -5.56 1.05
N ALA A 345 -19.48 -6.17 0.84
CA ALA A 345 -20.17 -6.18 -0.44
C ALA A 345 -20.75 -4.78 -0.73
N PRO A 346 -20.58 -4.24 -1.95
CA PRO A 346 -21.27 -3.03 -2.36
C PRO A 346 -22.78 -3.24 -2.30
N VAL A 347 -23.50 -2.36 -1.60
CA VAL A 347 -24.96 -2.32 -1.64
C VAL A 347 -25.37 -1.34 -2.75
N PRO A 348 -26.24 -1.73 -3.70
CA PRO A 348 -26.63 -0.87 -4.81
C PRO A 348 -27.16 0.49 -4.36
N GLY A 349 -26.72 1.56 -5.00
CA GLY A 349 -27.19 2.93 -4.73
C GLY A 349 -26.82 3.49 -3.35
N GLN A 350 -26.06 2.76 -2.54
CA GLN A 350 -25.67 3.21 -1.20
C GLN A 350 -24.29 3.89 -1.23
N PRO A 351 -24.08 5.01 -0.52
CA PRO A 351 -22.79 5.71 -0.45
C PRO A 351 -21.65 4.85 0.09
N ARG A 352 -21.94 3.87 0.95
CA ARG A 352 -20.98 2.86 1.39
C ARG A 352 -20.51 1.92 0.26
N GLY A 353 -21.36 1.64 -0.72
CA GLY A 353 -20.98 0.93 -1.93
C GLY A 353 -19.95 1.71 -2.75
N LEU A 354 -20.07 3.05 -2.76
CA LEU A 354 -19.11 3.96 -3.38
C LEU A 354 -17.77 4.00 -2.62
N GLU A 355 -17.79 4.07 -1.29
CA GLU A 355 -16.57 3.98 -0.47
C GLU A 355 -15.82 2.65 -0.68
N ASN A 356 -16.55 1.53 -0.71
CA ASN A 356 -15.98 0.22 -1.04
C ASN A 356 -15.39 0.17 -2.46
N ALA A 357 -16.03 0.85 -3.42
CA ALA A 357 -15.53 1.00 -4.79
C ALA A 357 -14.27 1.89 -4.89
N HIS A 358 -14.01 2.72 -3.87
CA HIS A 358 -12.78 3.50 -3.75
C HIS A 358 -11.65 2.71 -3.06
N LEU A 359 -11.86 2.26 -1.82
CA LEU A 359 -10.78 1.83 -0.91
C LEU A 359 -9.98 0.61 -1.43
N SER A 360 -10.67 -0.46 -1.83
CA SER A 360 -10.00 -1.70 -2.25
C SER A 360 -9.29 -1.57 -3.61
N PRO A 361 -9.89 -0.97 -4.65
CA PRO A 361 -9.16 -0.71 -5.88
C PRO A 361 -7.99 0.27 -5.71
N ASN A 362 -8.13 1.25 -4.81
CA ASN A 362 -7.08 2.24 -4.55
C ASN A 362 -5.83 1.59 -3.96
N SER A 363 -5.98 0.76 -2.92
CA SER A 363 -4.84 0.06 -2.33
C SER A 363 -4.13 -0.86 -3.33
N TRP A 364 -4.89 -1.61 -4.12
CA TRP A 364 -4.34 -2.50 -5.14
C TRP A 364 -3.66 -1.76 -6.29
N SER A 365 -4.12 -0.56 -6.63
CA SER A 365 -3.47 0.27 -7.66
C SER A 365 -2.10 0.77 -7.19
N HIS A 366 -1.94 1.10 -5.90
CA HIS A 366 -0.63 1.44 -5.34
C HIS A 366 0.33 0.24 -5.34
N VAL A 367 -0.13 -0.95 -4.97
CA VAL A 367 0.65 -2.19 -5.07
C VAL A 367 1.07 -2.44 -6.52
N ALA A 368 0.14 -2.33 -7.46
CA ALA A 368 0.40 -2.53 -8.88
C ALA A 368 1.45 -1.55 -9.41
N ALA A 369 1.34 -0.27 -9.05
CA ALA A 369 2.34 0.74 -9.40
C ALA A 369 3.72 0.35 -8.87
N LEU A 370 3.81 -0.07 -7.61
CA LEU A 370 5.08 -0.42 -6.98
C LEU A 370 5.71 -1.70 -7.56
N TRP A 371 4.90 -2.69 -7.94
CA TRP A 371 5.38 -3.85 -8.69
C TRP A 371 5.89 -3.45 -10.07
N LEU A 372 5.19 -2.58 -10.81
CA LEU A 372 5.65 -2.10 -12.11
C LEU A 372 6.94 -1.27 -12.01
N ILE A 373 7.09 -0.43 -10.97
CA ILE A 373 8.33 0.27 -10.65
C ILE A 373 9.47 -0.73 -10.38
N THR A 374 9.18 -1.80 -9.62
CA THR A 374 10.16 -2.86 -9.34
C THR A 374 10.59 -3.58 -10.63
N LEU A 375 9.62 -3.92 -11.49
CA LEU A 375 9.90 -4.53 -12.80
C LEU A 375 10.68 -3.58 -13.72
N ALA A 376 10.48 -2.27 -13.64
CA ALA A 376 11.30 -1.31 -14.38
C ALA A 376 12.74 -1.28 -13.88
N LEU A 377 12.93 -1.26 -12.56
CA LEU A 377 14.25 -1.16 -11.94
C LEU A 377 15.14 -2.37 -12.21
N VAL A 378 14.58 -3.59 -12.16
CA VAL A 378 15.35 -4.84 -12.18
C VAL A 378 14.75 -5.96 -13.04
N GLY A 379 13.53 -5.80 -13.54
CA GLY A 379 12.81 -6.81 -14.33
C GLY A 379 13.58 -7.32 -15.55
N PRO A 380 14.20 -6.47 -16.38
CA PRO A 380 15.00 -6.93 -17.52
C PRO A 380 16.12 -7.90 -17.09
N ALA A 381 16.90 -7.50 -16.07
CA ALA A 381 17.98 -8.32 -15.53
C ALA A 381 17.47 -9.62 -14.88
N ILE A 382 16.29 -9.60 -14.26
CA ILE A 382 15.64 -10.77 -13.69
C ILE A 382 15.25 -11.76 -14.80
N LEU A 383 14.58 -11.26 -15.85
CA LEU A 383 13.95 -12.09 -16.87
C LEU A 383 14.93 -12.68 -17.87
N GLU A 384 16.03 -11.96 -18.15
CA GLU A 384 17.20 -12.51 -18.83
C GLU A 384 17.82 -13.66 -18.03
N ARG A 385 18.03 -13.46 -16.71
CA ARG A 385 18.60 -14.50 -15.83
C ARG A 385 17.77 -15.77 -15.76
N ILE A 386 16.44 -15.65 -15.80
CA ILE A 386 15.55 -16.82 -15.78
C ILE A 386 15.19 -17.33 -17.20
N LYS A 387 15.74 -16.72 -18.27
CA LYS A 387 15.50 -17.09 -19.69
C LYS A 387 14.02 -17.14 -20.06
N ARG A 388 13.20 -16.23 -19.52
CA ARG A 388 11.75 -16.16 -19.76
C ARG A 388 11.27 -14.72 -20.02
N PRO A 389 11.74 -14.06 -21.10
CA PRO A 389 11.37 -12.66 -21.39
C PRO A 389 9.87 -12.45 -21.60
N GLY A 390 9.14 -13.46 -22.09
CA GLY A 390 7.68 -13.42 -22.26
C GLY A 390 6.89 -13.21 -20.96
N LEU A 391 7.46 -13.59 -19.81
CA LEU A 391 6.83 -13.33 -18.50
C LEU A 391 6.74 -11.83 -18.19
N LEU A 392 7.62 -10.99 -18.77
CA LEU A 392 7.52 -9.53 -18.62
C LEU A 392 6.20 -9.06 -19.16
N TYR A 393 5.94 -9.33 -20.44
CA TYR A 393 4.75 -8.87 -21.15
C TYR A 393 3.48 -9.34 -20.45
N MET A 394 3.46 -10.59 -20.01
CA MET A 394 2.35 -11.13 -19.23
C MET A 394 2.11 -10.32 -17.95
N LEU A 395 3.14 -10.08 -17.13
CA LEU A 395 3.02 -9.28 -15.91
C LEU A 395 2.63 -7.82 -16.20
N LEU A 396 3.16 -7.22 -17.28
CA LEU A 396 2.79 -5.86 -17.69
C LEU A 396 1.31 -5.73 -18.06
N VAL A 397 0.66 -6.83 -18.47
CA VAL A 397 -0.77 -6.86 -18.74
C VAL A 397 -1.56 -7.24 -17.47
N THR A 398 -1.17 -8.29 -16.76
CA THR A 398 -1.97 -8.83 -15.65
C THR A 398 -1.91 -7.98 -14.39
N ILE A 399 -0.81 -7.27 -14.12
CA ILE A 399 -0.67 -6.38 -12.96
C ILE A 399 -1.68 -5.22 -13.00
N PRO A 400 -1.79 -4.41 -14.08
CA PRO A 400 -2.79 -3.34 -14.15
C PRO A 400 -4.23 -3.86 -14.25
N MET A 401 -4.47 -5.03 -14.86
CA MET A 401 -5.83 -5.57 -14.98
C MET A 401 -6.43 -6.02 -13.64
N ALA A 402 -5.61 -6.48 -12.69
CA ALA A 402 -6.09 -6.91 -11.38
C ALA A 402 -6.86 -5.83 -10.58
N PRO A 403 -6.30 -4.61 -10.35
CA PRO A 403 -7.05 -3.51 -9.74
C PRO A 403 -8.18 -3.00 -10.64
N MET A 404 -8.02 -3.04 -11.97
CA MET A 404 -9.07 -2.62 -12.92
C MET A 404 -10.35 -3.45 -12.77
N PHE A 405 -10.25 -4.79 -12.83
CA PHE A 405 -11.41 -5.65 -12.67
C PHE A 405 -12.03 -5.54 -11.28
N ASN A 406 -11.21 -5.30 -10.26
CA ASN A 406 -11.72 -5.00 -8.92
C ASN A 406 -12.50 -3.67 -8.90
N MET A 407 -11.99 -2.63 -9.56
CA MET A 407 -12.63 -1.32 -9.68
C MET A 407 -13.95 -1.42 -10.44
N VAL A 408 -13.92 -1.93 -11.67
CA VAL A 408 -15.08 -2.11 -12.54
C VAL A 408 -16.11 -3.01 -11.87
N GLY A 409 -15.69 -4.11 -11.24
CA GLY A 409 -16.59 -4.99 -10.51
C GLY A 409 -17.31 -4.28 -9.36
N ARG A 410 -16.63 -3.41 -8.61
CA ARG A 410 -17.28 -2.69 -7.52
C ARG A 410 -18.21 -1.59 -8.01
N TYR A 411 -17.86 -0.90 -9.09
CA TYR A 411 -18.75 0.09 -9.72
C TYR A 411 -20.01 -0.56 -10.30
N LEU A 412 -19.87 -1.68 -11.01
CA LEU A 412 -21.02 -2.42 -11.53
C LEU A 412 -21.90 -2.95 -10.40
N ALA A 413 -21.32 -3.48 -9.31
CA ALA A 413 -22.11 -3.93 -8.16
C ALA A 413 -22.88 -2.79 -7.45
N TRP A 414 -22.40 -1.54 -7.57
CA TRP A 414 -23.07 -0.36 -7.03
C TRP A 414 -24.19 0.19 -7.94
N TRP A 415 -24.12 -0.07 -9.25
CA TRP A 415 -25.02 0.47 -10.26
C TRP A 415 -26.44 -0.14 -10.16
N THR A 416 -27.44 0.69 -9.81
CA THR A 416 -28.82 0.25 -9.55
C THR A 416 -29.63 -0.13 -10.80
N GLY A 417 -29.20 0.30 -11.98
CA GLY A 417 -29.86 -0.01 -13.26
C GLY A 417 -29.49 -1.37 -13.88
N LEU A 418 -28.76 -2.24 -13.17
CA LEU A 418 -28.46 -3.58 -13.68
C LEU A 418 -29.65 -4.52 -13.47
N PRO A 419 -30.01 -5.38 -14.45
CA PRO A 419 -31.09 -6.34 -14.30
C PRO A 419 -30.87 -7.28 -13.09
N PRO A 420 -31.93 -7.65 -12.35
CA PRO A 420 -31.84 -8.69 -11.33
C PRO A 420 -31.25 -9.98 -11.92
N GLY A 421 -30.14 -10.47 -11.35
CA GLY A 421 -29.44 -11.67 -11.82
C GLY A 421 -28.33 -11.43 -12.86
N ALA A 422 -28.05 -10.18 -13.26
CA ALA A 422 -26.86 -9.89 -14.05
C ALA A 422 -25.60 -10.25 -13.25
N PRO A 423 -24.64 -11.03 -13.80
CA PRO A 423 -23.35 -11.33 -13.13
C PRO A 423 -22.44 -10.10 -12.96
N GLY A 424 -22.96 -8.91 -13.25
CA GLY A 424 -22.28 -7.63 -13.19
C GLY A 424 -21.90 -7.28 -11.76
N GLY A 425 -20.59 -7.22 -11.53
CA GLY A 425 -20.01 -6.59 -10.35
C GLY A 425 -19.27 -7.54 -9.42
N ILE A 426 -20.01 -8.43 -8.75
CA ILE A 426 -19.41 -9.54 -7.99
C ILE A 426 -18.68 -10.49 -8.97
N GLY A 427 -19.26 -10.74 -10.15
CA GLY A 427 -18.62 -11.61 -11.14
C GLY A 427 -17.26 -11.10 -11.61
N ALA A 428 -17.12 -9.81 -11.94
CA ALA A 428 -15.82 -9.26 -12.33
C ALA A 428 -14.80 -9.27 -11.18
N MET A 429 -15.26 -9.06 -9.94
CA MET A 429 -14.42 -9.15 -8.75
C MET A 429 -13.92 -10.59 -8.52
N TYR A 430 -14.78 -11.60 -8.60
CA TYR A 430 -14.46 -13.00 -8.27
C TYR A 430 -13.90 -13.82 -9.45
N TYR A 431 -14.39 -13.61 -10.67
CA TYR A 431 -13.99 -14.38 -11.85
C TYR A 431 -12.78 -13.77 -12.59
N ALA A 432 -12.43 -12.50 -12.34
CA ALA A 432 -11.29 -11.86 -13.01
C ALA A 432 -10.31 -11.17 -12.03
N GLY A 433 -10.80 -10.29 -11.16
CA GLY A 433 -9.95 -9.49 -10.27
C GLY A 433 -9.13 -10.31 -9.26
N HIS A 434 -9.78 -11.14 -8.43
CA HIS A 434 -9.08 -11.97 -7.43
C HIS A 434 -8.16 -13.04 -8.04
N PRO A 435 -8.57 -13.79 -9.10
CA PRO A 435 -7.69 -14.72 -9.78
C PRO A 435 -6.43 -14.05 -10.32
N LEU A 436 -6.53 -12.87 -10.93
CA LEU A 436 -5.35 -12.15 -11.44
C LEU A 436 -4.44 -11.65 -10.30
N LYS A 437 -5.00 -11.20 -9.17
CA LYS A 437 -4.20 -10.88 -7.98
C LYS A 437 -3.41 -12.10 -7.51
N GLY A 438 -4.07 -13.24 -7.34
CA GLY A 438 -3.45 -14.50 -6.93
C GLY A 438 -2.37 -14.94 -7.92
N PHE A 439 -2.68 -14.88 -9.22
CA PHE A 439 -1.74 -15.18 -10.30
C PHE A 439 -0.48 -14.31 -10.23
N ASN A 440 -0.62 -12.99 -10.08
CA ASN A 440 0.51 -12.06 -9.99
C ASN A 440 1.35 -12.34 -8.74
N ILE A 441 0.71 -12.52 -7.58
CA ILE A 441 1.41 -12.84 -6.32
C ILE A 441 2.24 -14.11 -6.48
N VAL A 442 1.62 -15.20 -6.93
CA VAL A 442 2.28 -16.51 -7.06
C VAL A 442 3.40 -16.45 -8.08
N THR A 443 3.17 -15.83 -9.24
CA THR A 443 4.17 -15.70 -10.29
C THR A 443 5.39 -14.91 -9.81
N LEU A 444 5.16 -13.73 -9.21
CA LEU A 444 6.24 -12.91 -8.65
C LEU A 444 6.97 -13.62 -7.51
N PHE A 445 6.27 -14.42 -6.71
CA PHE A 445 6.85 -15.19 -5.61
C PHE A 445 7.79 -16.27 -6.15
N ILE A 446 7.32 -17.05 -7.14
CA ILE A 446 8.14 -18.08 -7.81
C ILE A 446 9.39 -17.45 -8.43
N ILE A 447 9.24 -16.30 -9.11
CA ILE A 447 10.38 -15.55 -9.66
C ILE A 447 11.36 -15.17 -8.55
N GLY A 448 10.87 -14.62 -7.43
CA GLY A 448 11.70 -14.27 -6.27
C GLY A 448 12.50 -15.46 -5.70
N ILE A 449 11.86 -16.63 -5.54
CA ILE A 449 12.51 -17.84 -5.05
C ILE A 449 13.56 -18.36 -6.06
N ILE A 450 13.24 -18.38 -7.35
CA ILE A 450 14.20 -18.77 -8.41
C ILE A 450 15.42 -17.85 -8.38
N LEU A 451 15.22 -16.53 -8.22
CA LEU A 451 16.33 -15.57 -8.13
C LEU A 451 17.22 -15.84 -6.91
N ILE A 452 16.64 -16.11 -5.74
CA ILE A 452 17.41 -16.48 -4.53
C ILE A 452 18.25 -17.73 -4.82
N TYR A 453 17.66 -18.74 -5.45
CA TYR A 453 18.36 -19.98 -5.82
C TYR A 453 19.51 -19.72 -6.82
N LEU A 454 19.26 -18.95 -7.88
CA LEU A 454 20.27 -18.63 -8.90
C LEU A 454 21.42 -17.80 -8.32
N MET A 455 21.12 -16.79 -7.51
CA MET A 455 22.13 -15.96 -6.84
C MET A 455 22.95 -16.77 -5.82
N ARG A 456 22.36 -17.80 -5.20
CA ARG A 456 23.11 -18.74 -4.37
C ARG A 456 24.07 -19.60 -5.19
N LYS A 457 23.63 -20.11 -6.35
CA LYS A 457 24.40 -21.04 -7.21
C LYS A 457 25.53 -20.36 -7.99
N ALA A 458 25.32 -19.12 -8.45
CA ALA A 458 26.33 -18.36 -9.21
C ALA A 458 27.62 -18.05 -8.44
N ARG A 459 27.64 -18.35 -7.13
CA ARG A 459 28.76 -18.10 -6.23
C ARG A 459 29.46 -19.37 -5.74
N THR A 460 28.87 -20.54 -6.00
CA THR A 460 29.47 -21.87 -5.74
C THR A 460 30.18 -22.44 -6.97
N ARG A 461 30.15 -21.68 -8.07
CA ARG A 461 31.01 -21.80 -9.24
C ARG A 461 31.95 -20.61 -9.21
#